data_AF-A0A5C6YWJ4-F1
#
_entry.id   AF-A0A5C6YWJ4-F1
#
_cell.length_a   1.000
_cell.length_b   1.000
_cell.length_c   1.000
_cell.angle_alpha   90.00
_cell.angle_beta   90.00
_cell.angle_gamma   90.00
#
_symmetry.space_group_name_H-M   'P 1'
#
loop_
_entity.id
_entity.type
_entity.pdbx_description
1 polymer ?
#
loop_
_entity_poly.entity_id
_entity_poly.type
_entity_poly.pdbx_seq_one_letter_code
_entity_poly.pdbx_strand_id
1 'polypeptide(L)'
;PEKARALSAFIESQPGLVFEAHSTDYQTPKRLAQLARDHFAILKVGPGATFALRETLWALAAVEHEWLGRSGRDANEDGLIGTVLGVMRAEPEHWRPYYQDPARLQVDLAYSLSDRIRYYWAHPKVQAACAALLDRLEHSPPPLTLLSQFLPRQYDAIRDGRLRNRPADLLRDGAAQSLRPYLAACAA
;
A
#
# COMPACT_ATOMS: atom_id res chain seq x y z
N PRO A 1 -6.61 24.55 5.24
CA PRO A 1 -6.83 24.79 6.69
C PRO A 1 -7.75 25.99 6.88
N GLU A 2 -7.55 27.05 6.10
CA GLU A 2 -8.33 28.29 6.10
C GLU A 2 -9.84 28.01 5.94
N LYS A 3 -10.22 27.13 5.00
CA LYS A 3 -11.61 26.74 4.76
C LYS A 3 -12.27 26.01 5.94
N ALA A 4 -11.49 25.37 6.82
CA ALA A 4 -11.99 24.60 7.97
C ALA A 4 -11.94 25.39 9.29
N ARG A 5 -11.47 26.65 9.27
CA ARG A 5 -11.23 27.44 10.50
C ARG A 5 -12.47 27.61 11.37
N ALA A 6 -13.62 27.86 10.76
CA ALA A 6 -14.88 28.00 11.51
C ALA A 6 -15.29 26.70 12.21
N LEU A 7 -15.07 25.55 11.55
CA LEU A 7 -15.36 24.23 12.12
C LEU A 7 -14.39 23.90 13.27
N SER A 8 -13.10 24.14 13.06
CA SER A 8 -12.07 24.00 14.09
C SER A 8 -12.33 24.88 15.31
N ALA A 9 -12.80 26.12 15.14
CA ALA A 9 -13.12 26.99 16.27
C ALA A 9 -14.39 26.54 17.02
N PHE A 10 -15.37 25.97 16.30
CA PHE A 10 -16.61 25.50 16.90
C PHE A 10 -16.39 24.38 17.93
N ILE A 11 -15.54 23.39 17.63
CA ILE A 11 -15.36 22.22 18.51
C ILE A 11 -14.71 22.57 19.84
N GLU A 12 -13.95 23.68 19.93
CA GLU A 12 -13.41 24.19 21.19
C GLU A 12 -14.52 24.57 22.19
N SER A 13 -15.73 24.87 21.71
CA SER A 13 -16.89 25.14 22.54
C SER A 13 -17.64 23.89 23.02
N GLN A 14 -17.20 22.69 22.62
CA GLN A 14 -17.86 21.41 22.89
C GLN A 14 -16.97 20.53 23.79
N PRO A 15 -17.09 20.62 25.13
CA PRO A 15 -16.20 19.92 26.06
C PRO A 15 -16.22 18.40 25.86
N GLY A 16 -15.04 17.79 25.80
CA GLY A 16 -14.87 16.34 25.66
C GLY A 16 -15.11 15.79 24.25
N LEU A 17 -15.40 16.63 23.26
CA LEU A 17 -15.55 16.22 21.87
C LEU A 17 -14.36 16.63 21.00
N VAL A 18 -14.10 15.82 19.98
CA VAL A 18 -13.11 16.05 18.92
C VAL A 18 -13.71 15.63 17.58
N PHE A 19 -13.14 16.07 16.46
CA PHE A 19 -13.56 15.58 15.15
C PHE A 19 -12.87 14.27 14.76
N GLU A 20 -13.65 13.44 14.08
CA GLU A 20 -13.16 12.30 13.31
C GLU A 20 -13.17 12.65 11.83
N ALA A 21 -12.01 12.54 11.18
CA ALA A 21 -11.85 12.75 9.75
C ALA A 21 -11.75 11.41 9.02
N HIS A 22 -12.62 11.23 8.03
CA HIS A 22 -12.63 10.08 7.13
C HIS A 22 -11.82 10.37 5.86
N SER A 23 -11.34 9.30 5.21
CA SER A 23 -10.63 9.38 3.93
C SER A 23 -9.42 10.32 3.99
N THR A 24 -8.69 10.29 5.10
CA THR A 24 -7.47 11.10 5.27
C THR A 24 -6.27 10.49 4.54
N ASP A 25 -6.46 9.35 3.86
CA ASP A 25 -5.49 8.67 3.01
C ASP A 25 -4.78 9.65 2.06
N TYR A 26 -3.49 9.39 1.83
CA TYR A 26 -2.64 10.12 0.88
C TYR A 26 -2.39 11.61 1.19
N GLN A 27 -2.91 12.16 2.29
CA GLN A 27 -2.56 13.50 2.75
C GLN A 27 -1.06 13.57 3.07
N THR A 28 -0.47 14.74 2.84
CA THR A 28 0.95 14.95 3.18
C THR A 28 1.14 14.95 4.70
N PRO A 29 2.34 14.60 5.22
CA PRO A 29 2.61 14.63 6.66
C PRO A 29 2.27 15.99 7.30
N LYS A 30 2.57 17.09 6.60
CA LYS A 30 2.22 18.46 7.06
C LYS A 30 0.71 18.66 7.19
N ARG A 31 -0.10 18.08 6.29
CA ARG A 31 -1.56 18.19 6.33
C ARG A 31 -2.17 17.29 7.41
N LEU A 32 -1.65 16.09 7.63
CA LEU A 32 -2.07 15.24 8.74
C LEU A 32 -1.79 15.91 10.10
N ALA A 33 -0.60 16.47 10.29
CA ALA A 33 -0.28 17.21 11.51
C ALA A 33 -1.15 18.46 11.68
N GLN A 34 -1.55 19.11 10.57
CA GLN A 34 -2.48 20.23 10.63
C GLN A 34 -3.89 19.79 11.02
N LEU A 35 -4.38 18.66 10.50
CA LEU A 35 -5.68 18.10 10.90
C LEU A 35 -5.72 17.82 12.40
N ALA A 36 -4.69 17.18 12.94
CA ALA A 36 -4.59 16.92 14.38
C ALA A 36 -4.62 18.22 15.22
N ARG A 37 -3.85 19.24 14.82
CA ARG A 37 -3.86 20.56 15.48
C ARG A 37 -5.20 21.29 15.39
N ASP A 38 -5.92 21.11 14.30
CA ASP A 38 -7.23 21.73 14.06
C ASP A 38 -8.38 20.84 14.61
N HIS A 39 -8.09 20.03 15.63
CA HIS A 39 -9.02 19.19 16.41
C HIS A 39 -9.68 18.03 15.65
N PHE A 40 -9.19 17.70 14.44
CA PHE A 40 -9.48 16.43 13.79
C PHE A 40 -8.55 15.36 14.37
N ALA A 41 -8.80 15.00 15.63
CA ALA A 41 -7.91 14.17 16.42
C ALA A 41 -8.00 12.67 16.07
N ILE A 42 -9.10 12.23 15.45
CA ILE A 42 -9.25 10.84 14.97
C ILE A 42 -9.11 10.84 13.45
N LEU A 43 -8.01 10.28 12.96
CA LEU A 43 -7.67 10.25 11.52
C LEU A 43 -7.84 8.84 10.97
N LYS A 44 -8.91 8.60 10.19
CA LYS A 44 -9.18 7.28 9.60
C LYS A 44 -8.39 7.07 8.30
N VAL A 45 -7.57 6.03 8.32
CA VAL A 45 -6.82 5.51 7.17
C VAL A 45 -7.34 4.12 6.80
N GLY A 46 -7.43 3.84 5.51
CA GLY A 46 -7.86 2.54 4.98
C GLY A 46 -7.14 2.23 3.66
N PRO A 47 -7.64 2.72 2.51
CA PRO A 47 -7.01 2.52 1.21
C PRO A 47 -5.49 2.76 1.17
N GLY A 48 -4.98 3.78 1.88
CA GLY A 48 -3.56 4.09 1.91
C GLY A 48 -2.69 2.99 2.53
N ALA A 49 -3.23 2.18 3.43
CA ALA A 49 -2.52 1.03 4.00
C ALA A 49 -2.40 -0.12 3.00
N THR A 50 -3.51 -0.51 2.38
CA THR A 50 -3.55 -1.61 1.40
C THR A 50 -2.95 -1.21 0.05
N PHE A 51 -2.93 0.08 -0.29
CA PHE A 51 -2.21 0.60 -1.44
C PHE A 51 -0.69 0.46 -1.26
N ALA A 52 -0.16 0.80 -0.09
CA ALA A 52 1.27 0.62 0.21
C ALA A 52 1.68 -0.87 0.23
N LEU A 53 0.79 -1.74 0.72
CA LEU A 53 0.95 -3.19 0.59
C LEU A 53 1.07 -3.60 -0.88
N ARG A 54 0.15 -3.12 -1.74
CA ARG A 54 0.16 -3.41 -3.17
C ARG A 54 1.45 -2.93 -3.85
N GLU A 55 1.90 -1.70 -3.59
CA GLU A 55 3.17 -1.19 -4.13
C GLU A 55 4.35 -2.09 -3.79
N THR A 56 4.40 -2.53 -2.53
CA THR A 56 5.48 -3.39 -2.04
C THR A 56 5.44 -4.77 -2.72
N LEU A 57 4.25 -5.36 -2.89
CA LEU A 57 4.08 -6.61 -3.63
C LEU A 57 4.45 -6.49 -5.11
N TRP A 58 4.11 -5.36 -5.75
CA TRP A 58 4.50 -5.11 -7.15
C TRP A 58 6.01 -4.99 -7.30
N ALA A 59 6.65 -4.27 -6.39
CA ALA A 59 8.10 -4.14 -6.38
C ALA A 59 8.77 -5.49 -6.14
N LEU A 60 8.28 -6.31 -5.21
CA LEU A 60 8.79 -7.67 -4.97
C LEU A 60 8.57 -8.57 -6.19
N ALA A 61 7.43 -8.48 -6.89
CA ALA A 61 7.19 -9.23 -8.12
C ALA A 61 8.14 -8.80 -9.25
N ALA A 62 8.46 -7.51 -9.36
CA ALA A 62 9.48 -7.03 -10.30
C ALA A 62 10.88 -7.53 -9.94
N VAL A 63 11.25 -7.51 -8.64
CA VAL A 63 12.50 -8.07 -8.14
C VAL A 63 12.61 -9.56 -8.45
N GLU A 64 11.56 -10.35 -8.21
CA GLU A 64 11.52 -11.78 -8.55
C GLU A 64 11.73 -11.99 -10.05
N HIS A 65 11.09 -11.18 -10.90
CA HIS A 65 11.23 -11.27 -12.33
C HIS A 65 12.67 -11.04 -12.81
N GLU A 66 13.31 -9.97 -12.35
CA GLU A 66 14.70 -9.65 -12.71
C GLU A 66 15.71 -10.63 -12.10
N TRP A 67 15.44 -11.13 -10.89
CA TRP A 67 16.38 -11.98 -10.17
C TRP A 67 16.34 -13.44 -10.60
N LEU A 68 15.15 -14.01 -10.75
CA LEU A 68 14.93 -15.45 -10.99
C LEU A 68 14.53 -15.74 -12.45
N GLY A 69 14.31 -14.69 -13.26
CA GLY A 69 13.88 -14.81 -14.64
C GLY A 69 12.52 -15.48 -14.80
N ARG A 70 12.32 -16.17 -15.94
CA ARG A 70 11.18 -17.07 -16.15
C ARG A 70 11.48 -18.51 -15.74
N SER A 71 12.75 -18.89 -15.59
CA SER A 71 13.18 -20.25 -15.22
C SER A 71 12.89 -20.61 -13.77
N GLY A 72 12.70 -19.63 -12.89
CA GLY A 72 12.24 -19.83 -11.51
C GLY A 72 10.72 -19.96 -11.35
N ARG A 73 9.95 -19.89 -12.43
CA ARG A 73 8.49 -20.09 -12.44
C ARG A 73 8.14 -21.22 -13.39
N ASP A 74 7.08 -21.96 -13.07
CA ASP A 74 6.49 -22.86 -14.06
C ASP A 74 6.06 -22.03 -15.27
N ALA A 75 6.34 -22.54 -16.48
CA ALA A 75 6.11 -21.81 -17.73
C ALA A 75 4.63 -21.39 -17.93
N ASN A 76 3.71 -21.98 -17.16
CA ASN A 76 2.26 -21.78 -17.18
C ASN A 76 1.73 -20.92 -16.02
N GLU A 77 2.58 -20.41 -15.11
CA GLU A 77 2.13 -19.59 -13.98
C GLU A 77 2.16 -18.08 -14.32
N ASP A 78 0.97 -17.48 -14.30
CA ASP A 78 0.82 -16.02 -14.20
C ASP A 78 1.34 -15.60 -12.82
N GLY A 79 2.53 -14.98 -12.75
CA GLY A 79 3.09 -14.44 -11.50
C GLY A 79 2.09 -13.50 -10.79
N LEU A 80 2.40 -13.09 -9.55
CA LEU A 80 1.43 -12.39 -8.67
C LEU A 80 0.60 -11.30 -9.38
N ILE A 81 1.24 -10.44 -10.17
CA ILE A 81 0.58 -9.37 -10.92
C ILE A 81 -0.48 -9.91 -11.88
N GLY A 82 -0.11 -10.88 -12.71
CA GLY A 82 -1.00 -11.51 -13.68
C GLY A 82 -2.18 -12.19 -12.98
N THR A 83 -1.90 -12.96 -11.93
CA THR A 83 -2.95 -13.66 -11.14
C THR A 83 -3.95 -12.67 -10.55
N VAL A 84 -3.51 -11.61 -9.87
CA VAL A 84 -4.43 -10.66 -9.23
C VAL A 84 -5.27 -9.92 -10.27
N LEU A 85 -4.66 -9.41 -11.33
CA LEU A 85 -5.39 -8.71 -12.39
C LEU A 85 -6.32 -9.65 -13.17
N GLY A 86 -5.95 -10.92 -13.32
CA GLY A 86 -6.81 -11.97 -13.89
C GLY A 86 -8.06 -12.20 -13.05
N VAL A 87 -7.90 -12.40 -11.75
CA VAL A 87 -9.01 -12.56 -10.79
C VAL A 87 -9.91 -11.32 -10.80
N MET A 88 -9.33 -10.11 -10.72
CA MET A 88 -10.12 -8.87 -10.80
C MET A 88 -10.96 -8.78 -12.06
N ARG A 89 -10.44 -9.17 -13.24
CA ARG A 89 -11.23 -9.15 -14.48
C ARG A 89 -12.33 -10.22 -14.50
N ALA A 90 -12.06 -11.39 -13.92
CA ALA A 90 -13.03 -12.49 -13.84
C ALA A 90 -14.18 -12.19 -12.86
N GLU A 91 -13.89 -11.49 -11.76
CA GLU A 91 -14.83 -11.13 -10.69
C GLU A 91 -14.87 -9.60 -10.53
N PRO A 92 -15.65 -8.88 -11.35
CA PRO A 92 -15.54 -7.42 -11.44
C PRO A 92 -16.34 -6.63 -10.39
N GLU A 93 -17.06 -7.30 -9.50
CA GLU A 93 -18.08 -6.73 -8.60
C GLU A 93 -17.52 -5.60 -7.73
N HIS A 94 -16.28 -5.76 -7.24
CA HIS A 94 -15.70 -4.80 -6.31
C HIS A 94 -15.12 -3.55 -6.98
N TRP A 95 -14.91 -3.53 -8.30
CA TRP A 95 -14.29 -2.38 -8.99
C TRP A 95 -15.15 -1.79 -10.12
N ARG A 96 -16.02 -2.56 -10.76
CA ARG A 96 -16.82 -2.11 -11.92
C ARG A 96 -17.61 -0.83 -11.68
N PRO A 97 -18.23 -0.59 -10.51
CA PRO A 97 -18.91 0.68 -10.26
C PRO A 97 -17.98 1.90 -10.24
N TYR A 98 -16.69 1.69 -9.97
CA TYR A 98 -15.69 2.75 -9.75
C TYR A 98 -14.83 3.05 -10.98
N TYR A 99 -14.54 2.05 -11.80
CA TYR A 99 -13.69 2.20 -12.99
C TYR A 99 -14.53 2.02 -14.25
N GLN A 100 -14.96 3.15 -14.82
CA GLN A 100 -15.92 3.18 -15.94
C GLN A 100 -15.28 3.53 -17.28
N ASP A 101 -14.06 4.09 -17.27
CA ASP A 101 -13.34 4.47 -18.48
C ASP A 101 -12.55 3.26 -19.02
N PRO A 102 -12.96 2.67 -20.16
CA PRO A 102 -12.27 1.49 -20.71
C PRO A 102 -10.83 1.78 -21.12
N ALA A 103 -10.52 3.01 -21.52
CA ALA A 103 -9.16 3.40 -21.94
C ALA A 103 -8.18 3.43 -20.76
N ARG A 104 -8.69 3.67 -19.55
CA ARG A 104 -7.91 3.69 -18.31
C ARG A 104 -8.00 2.43 -17.49
N LEU A 105 -8.89 1.51 -17.81
CA LEU A 105 -9.21 0.36 -16.96
C LEU A 105 -7.97 -0.42 -16.52
N GLN A 106 -7.04 -0.69 -17.44
CA GLN A 106 -5.80 -1.41 -17.11
C GLN A 106 -4.97 -0.68 -16.04
N VAL A 107 -4.87 0.64 -16.16
CA VAL A 107 -4.15 1.48 -15.20
C VAL A 107 -4.93 1.55 -13.89
N ASP A 108 -6.24 1.71 -13.93
CA ASP A 108 -7.06 1.85 -12.73
C ASP A 108 -7.09 0.58 -11.87
N LEU A 109 -7.18 -0.60 -12.50
CA LEU A 109 -7.12 -1.88 -11.80
C LEU A 109 -5.82 -2.05 -11.01
N ALA A 110 -4.70 -1.60 -11.58
CA ALA A 110 -3.39 -1.78 -10.98
C ALA A 110 -2.99 -0.61 -10.05
N TYR A 111 -3.37 0.63 -10.36
CA TYR A 111 -2.71 1.82 -9.83
C TYR A 111 -3.65 2.87 -9.22
N SER A 112 -4.96 2.74 -9.35
CA SER A 112 -5.90 3.74 -8.82
C SER A 112 -5.82 3.88 -7.29
N LEU A 113 -5.82 5.12 -6.80
CA LEU A 113 -5.86 5.46 -5.36
C LEU A 113 -7.16 5.01 -4.66
N SER A 114 -8.21 4.69 -5.42
CA SER A 114 -9.43 4.07 -4.87
C SER A 114 -9.16 2.67 -4.31
N ASP A 115 -8.03 2.05 -4.69
CA ASP A 115 -7.48 0.81 -4.16
C ASP A 115 -8.52 -0.34 -4.12
N ARG A 116 -9.29 -0.50 -5.20
CA ARG A 116 -10.32 -1.54 -5.28
C ARG A 116 -9.73 -2.96 -5.33
N ILE A 117 -8.44 -3.07 -5.65
CA ILE A 117 -7.66 -4.31 -5.55
C ILE A 117 -7.66 -4.91 -4.13
N ARG A 118 -7.88 -4.09 -3.08
CA ARG A 118 -7.86 -4.57 -1.69
C ARG A 118 -8.87 -5.68 -1.37
N TYR A 119 -9.98 -5.72 -2.11
CA TYR A 119 -11.02 -6.74 -1.91
C TYR A 119 -10.61 -8.12 -2.42
N TYR A 120 -9.53 -8.22 -3.20
CA TYR A 120 -9.07 -9.46 -3.81
C TYR A 120 -7.91 -10.11 -3.07
N TRP A 121 -7.31 -9.45 -2.06
CA TRP A 121 -6.20 -10.03 -1.30
C TRP A 121 -6.57 -11.31 -0.52
N ALA A 122 -7.85 -11.45 -0.16
CA ALA A 122 -8.36 -12.65 0.51
C ALA A 122 -8.76 -13.76 -0.48
N HIS A 123 -8.73 -13.51 -1.79
CA HIS A 123 -9.08 -14.52 -2.78
C HIS A 123 -8.04 -15.65 -2.77
N PRO A 124 -8.43 -16.94 -2.71
CA PRO A 124 -7.49 -18.06 -2.54
C PRO A 124 -6.36 -18.11 -3.57
N LYS A 125 -6.67 -17.85 -4.86
CA LYS A 125 -5.63 -17.78 -5.91
C LYS A 125 -4.61 -16.67 -5.68
N VAL A 126 -5.08 -15.51 -5.17
CA VAL A 126 -4.21 -14.37 -4.88
C VAL A 126 -3.33 -14.67 -3.67
N GLN A 127 -3.89 -15.26 -2.61
CA GLN A 127 -3.12 -15.69 -1.45
C GLN A 127 -2.03 -16.71 -1.81
N ALA A 128 -2.36 -17.69 -2.64
CA ALA A 128 -1.40 -18.68 -3.13
C ALA A 128 -0.27 -18.02 -3.94
N ALA A 129 -0.60 -17.12 -4.87
CA ALA A 129 0.40 -16.40 -5.66
C ALA A 129 1.29 -15.48 -4.80
N CYS A 130 0.72 -14.83 -3.77
CA CYS A 130 1.48 -14.05 -2.79
C CYS A 130 2.46 -14.95 -2.02
N ALA A 131 1.98 -16.09 -1.51
CA ALA A 131 2.80 -17.02 -0.75
C ALA A 131 3.97 -17.56 -1.60
N ALA A 132 3.69 -17.94 -2.84
CA ALA A 132 4.70 -18.44 -3.78
C ALA A 132 5.78 -17.38 -4.10
N LEU A 133 5.39 -16.11 -4.30
CA LEU A 133 6.32 -15.00 -4.49
C LEU A 133 7.26 -14.85 -3.28
N LEU A 134 6.70 -14.80 -2.07
CA LEU A 134 7.48 -14.62 -0.85
C LEU A 134 8.41 -15.81 -0.59
N ASP A 135 7.94 -17.04 -0.84
CA ASP A 135 8.71 -18.27 -0.65
C ASP A 135 9.91 -18.34 -1.59
N ARG A 136 9.73 -18.04 -2.88
CA ARG A 136 10.84 -18.01 -3.85
C ARG A 136 11.92 -16.99 -3.48
N LEU A 137 11.50 -15.78 -3.07
CA LEU A 137 12.44 -14.74 -2.64
C LEU A 137 13.07 -15.02 -1.27
N GLU A 138 12.46 -15.85 -0.44
CA GLU A 138 13.08 -16.31 0.82
C GLU A 138 14.17 -17.35 0.55
N HIS A 139 13.91 -18.30 -0.37
CA HIS A 139 14.89 -19.31 -0.78
C HIS A 139 16.01 -18.75 -1.67
N SER A 140 15.74 -17.69 -2.41
CA SER A 140 16.72 -16.99 -3.25
C SER A 140 16.71 -15.49 -2.95
N PRO A 141 17.31 -15.05 -1.82
CA PRO A 141 17.29 -13.66 -1.41
C PRO A 141 17.83 -12.73 -2.49
N PRO A 142 17.11 -11.62 -2.81
CA PRO A 142 17.53 -10.73 -3.87
C PRO A 142 18.77 -9.91 -3.46
N PRO A 143 19.67 -9.60 -4.40
CA PRO A 143 20.79 -8.68 -4.15
C PRO A 143 20.29 -7.28 -3.80
N LEU A 144 21.03 -6.57 -2.94
CA LEU A 144 20.66 -5.22 -2.49
C LEU A 144 20.53 -4.21 -3.63
N THR A 145 21.20 -4.42 -4.76
CA THR A 145 21.10 -3.57 -5.95
C THR A 145 19.69 -3.56 -6.54
N LEU A 146 19.00 -4.72 -6.57
CA LEU A 146 17.61 -4.80 -7.01
C LEU A 146 16.68 -4.14 -5.99
N LEU A 147 16.96 -4.28 -4.69
CA LEU A 147 16.20 -3.55 -3.67
C LEU A 147 16.39 -2.03 -3.79
N SER A 148 17.60 -1.55 -4.09
CA SER A 148 17.83 -0.13 -4.33
C SER A 148 17.02 0.41 -5.51
N GLN A 149 16.79 -0.42 -6.54
CA GLN A 149 16.03 -0.04 -7.73
C GLN A 149 14.51 -0.01 -7.48
N PHE A 150 13.97 -1.04 -6.80
CA PHE A 150 12.52 -1.24 -6.70
C PHE A 150 11.94 -0.90 -5.32
N LEU A 151 12.75 -0.95 -4.26
CA LEU A 151 12.37 -0.72 -2.86
C LEU A 151 13.40 0.21 -2.16
N PRO A 152 13.67 1.42 -2.68
CA PRO A 152 14.79 2.25 -2.23
C PRO A 152 14.75 2.59 -0.73
N ARG A 153 13.55 2.80 -0.17
CA ARG A 153 13.40 3.10 1.26
C ARG A 153 13.74 1.90 2.15
N GLN A 154 13.37 0.70 1.73
CA GLN A 154 13.73 -0.54 2.43
C GLN A 154 15.21 -0.85 2.27
N TYR A 155 15.79 -0.57 1.10
CA TYR A 155 17.23 -0.66 0.88
C TYR A 155 18.00 0.22 1.88
N ASP A 156 17.63 1.49 2.05
CA ASP A 156 18.25 2.37 3.04
C ASP A 156 18.08 1.82 4.47
N ALA A 157 16.89 1.31 4.80
CA ALA A 157 16.65 0.70 6.11
C ALA A 157 17.50 -0.55 6.37
N ILE A 158 17.78 -1.37 5.35
CA ILE A 158 18.67 -2.53 5.45
C ILE A 158 20.11 -2.08 5.66
N ARG A 159 20.57 -1.08 4.90
CA ARG A 159 21.93 -0.56 5.03
C ARG A 159 22.21 0.06 6.39
N ASP A 160 21.19 0.65 7.00
CA ASP A 160 21.26 1.18 8.36
C ASP A 160 21.10 0.10 9.46
N GLY A 161 20.92 -1.18 9.10
CA GLY A 161 20.72 -2.27 10.05
C GLY A 161 19.35 -2.26 10.75
N ARG A 162 18.39 -1.45 10.28
CA ARG A 162 17.04 -1.31 10.84
C ARG A 162 16.04 -2.31 10.29
N LEU A 163 16.38 -2.98 9.18
CA LEU A 163 15.51 -3.93 8.49
C LEU A 163 16.34 -5.12 8.00
N ARG A 164 15.79 -6.33 8.07
CA ARG A 164 16.43 -7.52 7.48
C ARG A 164 16.01 -7.64 6.02
N ASN A 165 16.91 -8.12 5.17
CA ASN A 165 16.58 -8.49 3.79
C ASN A 165 15.81 -9.82 3.75
N ARG A 166 14.56 -9.79 4.23
CA ARG A 166 13.61 -10.91 4.15
C ARG A 166 12.29 -10.43 3.55
N PRO A 167 11.69 -11.16 2.60
CA PRO A 167 10.46 -10.72 1.92
C PRO A 167 9.33 -10.32 2.88
N ALA A 168 9.12 -11.10 3.94
CA ALA A 168 8.09 -10.80 4.94
C ALA A 168 8.35 -9.49 5.72
N ASP A 169 9.62 -9.18 6.01
CA ASP A 169 10.00 -7.94 6.69
C ASP A 169 9.90 -6.73 5.75
N LEU A 170 10.32 -6.88 4.49
CA LEU A 170 10.15 -5.89 3.43
C LEU A 170 8.66 -5.54 3.25
N LEU A 171 7.80 -6.56 3.18
CA LEU A 171 6.36 -6.39 3.01
C LEU A 171 5.73 -5.64 4.20
N ARG A 172 6.09 -6.02 5.43
CA ARG A 172 5.60 -5.37 6.64
C ARG A 172 6.05 -3.91 6.72
N ASP A 173 7.32 -3.63 6.45
CA ASP A 173 7.83 -2.26 6.47
C ASP A 173 7.17 -1.39 5.40
N GLY A 174 7.04 -1.91 4.18
CA GLY A 174 6.36 -1.24 3.07
C GLY A 174 4.91 -0.90 3.39
N ALA A 175 4.13 -1.86 3.92
CA ALA A 175 2.75 -1.61 4.35
C ALA A 175 2.66 -0.61 5.51
N ALA A 176 3.57 -0.68 6.49
CA ALA A 176 3.60 0.24 7.63
C ALA A 176 3.99 1.68 7.24
N GLN A 177 4.60 1.87 6.06
CA GLN A 177 5.11 3.16 5.64
C GLN A 177 4.02 4.24 5.53
N SER A 178 2.82 3.88 5.08
CA SER A 178 1.69 4.83 5.00
C SER A 178 1.16 5.23 6.37
N LEU A 179 1.47 4.48 7.42
CA LEU A 179 1.05 4.78 8.80
C LEU A 179 2.04 5.70 9.54
N ARG A 180 3.31 5.75 9.11
CA ARG A 180 4.34 6.58 9.77
C ARG A 180 3.95 8.07 9.84
N PRO A 181 3.41 8.70 8.78
CA PRO A 181 2.95 10.09 8.85
C PRO A 181 1.80 10.32 9.84
N TYR A 182 0.92 9.33 10.03
CA TYR A 182 -0.17 9.40 11.01
C TYR A 182 0.36 9.33 12.43
N LEU A 183 1.27 8.40 12.71
CA LEU A 183 1.92 8.31 14.01
C LEU A 183 2.62 9.61 14.38
N ALA A 184 3.34 10.23 13.43
CA ALA A 184 3.98 11.53 13.65
C ALA A 184 2.97 12.67 13.88
N ALA A 185 1.83 12.67 13.18
CA ALA A 185 0.79 13.68 13.35
C ALA A 185 0.07 13.57 14.71
N CYS A 186 -0.14 12.35 15.20
CA CYS A 186 -0.82 12.08 16.47
C CYS A 186 0.09 12.19 17.70
N ALA A 187 1.41 12.21 17.52
CA ALA A 187 2.39 12.36 18.60
C ALA A 187 2.81 13.82 18.86
N ALA A 188 2.30 14.77 18.07
CA ALA A 188 2.65 16.19 18.12
C ALA A 188 1.79 17.00 19.10
#